data_AF-A0A2A4NU47-F1
#
_entry.id   AF-A0A2A4NU47-F1
#
_cell.length_a   1.000
_cell.length_b   1.000
_cell.length_c   1.000
_cell.angle_alpha   90.00
_cell.angle_beta   90.00
_cell.angle_gamma   90.00
#
_symmetry.space_group_name_H-M   'P 1'
#
loop_
_entity.id
_entity.type
_entity.pdbx_description
1 polymer ?
#
loop_
_entity_poly.entity_id
_entity_poly.type
_entity_poly.pdbx_seq_one_letter_code
_entity_poly.pdbx_strand_id
1 'polypeptide(L)'
;MNSLKKIALFYVFANLHVALATAAMTYVTLLKYEEIDLVPVGFVFLSTVVSYNFIRLVRLDTIKSWMAVWLQRNRKLMLLLSGICTVLLIVLLFQLRWEAILSLSPFFLLTFFYSVPVFYTKKTLRFTPGIKLFVIAFSWAGVTVFFPLVDSGYSINMEVGMLFIQRIFLAMALTIPFDIRDLNYDKASLKTIPQLIGVKNAKLLGAAFALVFMGFEFYFYQFQLHLMFPEFMVGGMLIMSLYFSNRNQNKWLASFWVEGIPIIWLLLLLI
;
A
#
# COMPACT_ATOMS: atom_id res chain seq x y z
N MET A 1 23.12 7.09 -19.93
CA MET A 1 21.82 7.21 -19.22
C MET A 1 21.85 8.45 -18.35
N ASN A 2 20.91 9.37 -18.56
CA ASN A 2 20.79 10.63 -17.83
C ASN A 2 20.67 10.41 -16.31
N SER A 3 21.33 11.23 -15.47
CA SER A 3 21.40 11.04 -14.01
C SER A 3 20.02 11.00 -13.34
N LEU A 4 19.09 11.84 -13.81
CA LEU A 4 17.69 11.87 -13.34
C LEU A 4 16.98 10.51 -13.51
N LYS A 5 17.20 9.82 -14.63
CA LYS A 5 16.60 8.51 -14.88
C LYS A 5 17.11 7.45 -13.90
N LYS A 6 18.38 7.53 -13.48
CA LYS A 6 18.94 6.60 -12.49
C LYS A 6 18.31 6.82 -11.11
N ILE A 7 18.12 8.08 -10.71
CA ILE A 7 17.49 8.44 -9.43
C ILE A 7 16.03 7.97 -9.40
N ALA A 8 15.26 8.25 -10.45
CA ALA A 8 13.86 7.81 -10.53
C ALA A 8 13.72 6.28 -10.51
N LEU A 9 14.59 5.56 -11.21
CA LEU A 9 14.65 4.09 -11.16
C LEU A 9 14.95 3.60 -9.76
N PHE A 10 15.96 4.17 -9.08
CA PHE A 10 16.29 3.81 -7.72
C PHE A 10 15.13 4.06 -6.76
N TYR A 11 14.49 5.23 -6.83
CA TYR A 11 13.38 5.61 -5.98
C TYR A 11 12.20 4.61 -6.02
N VAL A 12 11.78 4.20 -7.22
CA VAL A 12 10.68 3.23 -7.39
C VAL A 12 11.15 1.79 -7.15
N PHE A 13 12.35 1.42 -7.63
CA PHE A 13 12.79 0.02 -7.56
C PHE A 13 13.39 -0.37 -6.21
N ALA A 14 13.76 0.60 -5.37
CA ALA A 14 14.15 0.38 -3.98
C ALA A 14 12.97 0.49 -3.01
N ASN A 15 11.73 0.57 -3.52
CA ASN A 15 10.49 0.70 -2.73
C ASN A 15 10.40 1.97 -1.87
N LEU A 16 11.15 3.03 -2.18
CA LEU A 16 11.04 4.30 -1.45
C LEU A 16 9.72 5.01 -1.77
N HIS A 17 9.23 4.88 -2.99
CA HIS A 17 7.98 5.49 -3.41
C HIS A 17 6.76 4.90 -2.69
N VAL A 18 6.62 3.58 -2.70
CA VAL A 18 5.56 2.87 -1.94
C VAL A 18 5.65 3.14 -0.44
N ALA A 19 6.86 3.21 0.12
CA ALA A 19 7.06 3.56 1.52
C ALA A 19 6.55 4.97 1.83
N LEU A 20 6.86 5.95 0.96
CA LEU A 20 6.36 7.31 1.08
C LEU A 20 4.84 7.37 0.97
N ALA A 21 4.24 6.57 0.08
CA ALA A 21 2.78 6.47 -0.02
C ALA A 21 2.14 5.92 1.27
N THR A 22 2.68 4.86 1.86
CA THR A 22 2.17 4.32 3.14
C THR A 22 2.39 5.28 4.30
N ALA A 23 3.50 6.01 4.32
CA ALA A 23 3.76 7.05 5.32
C ALA A 23 2.78 8.21 5.17
N ALA A 24 2.52 8.66 3.94
CA ALA A 24 1.54 9.70 3.65
C ALA A 24 0.13 9.27 4.11
N MET A 25 -0.28 8.04 3.84
CA MET A 25 -1.54 7.47 4.33
C MET A 25 -1.63 7.45 5.87
N THR A 26 -0.52 7.13 6.53
CA THR A 26 -0.44 7.12 8.00
C THR A 26 -0.60 8.54 8.53
N TYR A 27 0.08 9.51 7.92
CA TYR A 27 0.01 10.90 8.37
C TYR A 27 -1.34 11.55 8.07
N VAL A 28 -1.99 11.21 6.95
CA VAL A 28 -3.38 11.58 6.66
C VAL A 28 -4.31 11.15 7.80
N THR A 29 -4.14 9.94 8.34
CA THR A 29 -4.93 9.47 9.49
C THR A 29 -4.68 10.35 10.71
N LEU A 30 -3.42 10.63 11.03
CA LEU A 30 -3.06 11.45 12.18
C LEU A 30 -3.64 12.88 12.06
N LEU A 31 -3.53 13.51 10.89
CA LEU A 31 -4.11 14.83 10.64
C LEU A 31 -5.63 14.86 10.84
N LYS A 32 -6.36 13.79 10.46
CA LYS A 32 -7.80 13.69 10.71
C LYS A 32 -8.17 13.61 12.20
N TYR A 33 -7.23 13.21 13.04
CA TYR A 33 -7.37 13.17 14.50
C TYR A 33 -6.59 14.29 15.18
N GLU A 34 -6.18 15.33 14.43
CA GLU A 34 -5.42 16.49 14.93
C GLU A 34 -4.06 16.13 15.58
N GLU A 35 -3.52 14.96 15.23
CA GLU A 35 -2.22 14.48 15.71
C GLU A 35 -1.09 14.84 14.74
N ILE A 36 0.05 15.24 15.30
CA ILE A 36 1.23 15.68 14.53
C ILE A 36 2.48 14.82 14.77
N ASP A 37 2.36 13.73 15.54
CA ASP A 37 3.50 12.86 15.82
C ASP A 37 3.98 12.12 14.56
N LEU A 38 5.27 12.29 14.24
CA LEU A 38 5.90 11.70 13.07
C LEU A 38 6.59 10.37 13.37
N VAL A 39 6.70 9.95 14.63
CA VAL A 39 7.30 8.66 15.02
C VAL A 39 6.59 7.47 14.35
N PRO A 40 5.26 7.29 14.45
CA PRO A 40 4.57 6.20 13.75
C PRO A 40 4.65 6.33 12.22
N VAL A 41 4.69 7.55 11.68
CA VAL A 41 4.87 7.80 10.23
C VAL A 41 6.24 7.32 9.75
N GLY A 42 7.30 7.66 10.49
CA GLY A 42 8.67 7.20 10.22
C GLY A 42 8.80 5.69 10.35
N PHE A 43 8.15 5.09 11.35
CA PHE A 43 8.11 3.64 11.52
C PHE A 43 7.45 2.93 10.33
N VAL A 44 6.28 3.41 9.88
CA VAL A 44 5.60 2.85 8.70
C VAL A 44 6.44 3.02 7.44
N PHE A 45 7.08 4.18 7.23
CA PHE A 45 7.99 4.39 6.11
C PHE A 45 9.13 3.35 6.10
N LEU A 46 9.88 3.26 7.19
CA LEU A 46 11.05 2.39 7.29
C LEU A 46 10.66 0.91 7.20
N SER A 47 9.57 0.51 7.85
CA SER A 47 9.06 -0.86 7.82
C SER A 47 8.60 -1.28 6.43
N THR A 48 7.96 -0.38 5.67
CA THR A 48 7.58 -0.64 4.26
C THR A 48 8.82 -0.81 3.38
N VAL A 49 9.86 0.03 3.54
CA VAL A 49 11.13 -0.14 2.80
C VAL A 49 11.75 -1.51 3.09
N VAL A 50 11.88 -1.87 4.38
CA VAL A 50 12.51 -3.13 4.81
C VAL A 50 11.71 -4.33 4.32
N SER A 51 10.40 -4.37 4.55
CA SER A 51 9.55 -5.50 4.21
C SER A 51 9.47 -5.75 2.70
N TYR A 52 9.27 -4.71 1.89
CA TYR A 52 9.18 -4.86 0.44
C TYR A 52 10.54 -5.21 -0.18
N ASN A 53 11.64 -4.62 0.32
CA ASN A 53 12.98 -4.99 -0.14
C ASN A 53 13.36 -6.41 0.28
N PHE A 54 12.99 -6.86 1.48
CA PHE A 54 13.21 -8.23 1.94
C PHE A 54 12.53 -9.23 0.99
N ILE A 55 11.26 -9.04 0.65
CA ILE A 55 10.52 -9.91 -0.29
C ILE A 55 11.22 -9.94 -1.67
N ARG A 56 11.69 -8.78 -2.16
CA ARG A 56 12.41 -8.70 -3.45
C ARG A 56 13.76 -9.41 -3.41
N LEU A 57 14.52 -9.24 -2.33
CA LEU A 57 15.85 -9.82 -2.16
C LEU A 57 15.79 -11.35 -1.99
N VAL A 58 14.85 -11.87 -1.20
CA VAL A 58 14.66 -13.31 -1.02
C VAL A 58 14.24 -14.00 -2.32
N ARG A 59 13.49 -13.30 -3.18
CA ARG A 59 12.98 -13.86 -4.45
C ARG A 59 13.78 -13.44 -5.67
N LEU A 60 14.93 -12.79 -5.49
CA LEU A 60 15.65 -12.08 -6.56
C LEU A 60 15.90 -12.93 -7.80
N ASP A 61 16.27 -14.19 -7.61
CA ASP A 61 16.59 -15.14 -8.70
C ASP A 61 15.35 -15.69 -9.41
N THR A 62 14.17 -15.53 -8.80
CA THR A 62 12.88 -16.02 -9.33
C THR A 62 12.01 -14.93 -9.94
N ILE A 63 12.35 -13.65 -9.73
CA ILE A 63 11.59 -12.51 -10.24
C ILE A 63 11.75 -12.44 -11.77
N LYS A 64 10.67 -12.76 -12.48
CA LYS A 64 10.54 -12.54 -13.92
C LYS A 64 9.72 -11.27 -14.16
N SER A 65 10.29 -10.11 -13.83
CA SER A 65 9.66 -8.81 -14.05
C SER A 65 10.54 -7.89 -14.87
N TRP A 66 9.98 -6.78 -15.31
CA TRP A 66 10.70 -5.76 -16.05
C TRP A 66 11.79 -5.04 -15.24
N MET A 67 11.82 -5.21 -13.92
CA MET A 67 12.86 -4.66 -13.04
C MET A 67 13.98 -5.66 -12.73
N ALA A 68 13.84 -6.93 -13.13
CA ALA A 68 14.72 -8.03 -12.67
C ALA A 68 16.21 -7.74 -12.86
N VAL A 69 16.61 -7.28 -14.06
CA VAL A 69 18.00 -6.94 -14.38
C VAL A 69 18.55 -5.83 -13.48
N TRP A 70 17.74 -4.81 -13.21
CA TRP A 70 18.16 -3.71 -12.33
C TRP A 70 18.31 -4.20 -10.88
N LEU A 71 17.36 -5.02 -10.39
CA LEU A 71 17.40 -5.55 -9.03
C LEU A 71 18.65 -6.41 -8.81
N GLN A 72 18.98 -7.29 -9.76
CA GLN A 72 20.19 -8.12 -9.69
C GLN A 72 21.47 -7.27 -9.64
N ARG A 73 21.57 -6.26 -10.51
CA ARG A 73 22.74 -5.36 -10.57
C ARG A 73 22.89 -4.50 -9.31
N ASN A 74 21.80 -4.16 -8.62
CA ASN A 74 21.80 -3.25 -7.49
C ASN A 74 21.55 -3.96 -6.13
N ARG A 75 21.70 -5.28 -6.05
CA ARG A 75 21.46 -6.08 -4.83
C ARG A 75 22.20 -5.52 -3.60
N LYS A 76 23.48 -5.19 -3.73
CA LYS A 76 24.30 -4.64 -2.63
C LYS A 76 23.73 -3.33 -2.09
N LEU A 77 23.30 -2.45 -2.99
CA LEU A 77 22.69 -1.17 -2.63
C LEU A 77 21.36 -1.36 -1.90
N MET A 78 20.52 -2.30 -2.37
CA MET A 78 19.27 -2.65 -1.69
C MET A 78 19.50 -3.24 -0.30
N LEU A 79 20.52 -4.09 -0.14
CA LEU A 79 20.90 -4.64 1.17
C LEU A 79 21.38 -3.55 2.12
N LEU A 80 22.23 -2.63 1.66
CA LEU A 80 22.71 -1.50 2.45
C LEU A 80 21.55 -0.60 2.91
N LEU A 81 20.67 -0.22 1.98
CA LEU A 81 19.47 0.57 2.30
C LEU A 81 18.60 -0.13 3.34
N SER A 82 18.32 -1.42 3.13
CA SER A 82 17.49 -2.20 4.06
C SER A 82 18.15 -2.33 5.43
N GLY A 83 19.48 -2.47 5.50
CA GLY A 83 20.24 -2.51 6.75
C GLY A 83 20.15 -1.20 7.52
N ILE A 84 20.37 -0.06 6.86
CA ILE A 84 20.23 1.27 7.48
C ILE A 84 18.80 1.47 7.99
N CYS A 85 17.79 1.19 7.15
CA CYS A 85 16.40 1.32 7.56
C CYS A 85 16.04 0.40 8.74
N THR A 86 16.62 -0.80 8.82
CA THR A 86 16.39 -1.74 9.93
C THR A 86 16.96 -1.19 11.24
N VAL A 87 18.17 -0.62 11.22
CA VAL A 87 18.77 0.00 12.41
C VAL A 87 17.92 1.17 12.91
N LEU A 88 17.49 2.05 12.00
CA LEU A 88 16.61 3.18 12.34
C LEU A 88 15.26 2.70 12.88
N LEU A 89 14.70 1.64 12.30
CA LEU A 89 13.44 1.05 12.75
C LEU A 89 13.55 0.50 14.18
N ILE A 90 14.68 -0.14 14.52
CA ILE A 90 14.94 -0.61 15.89
C ILE A 90 14.99 0.56 16.87
N VAL A 91 15.57 1.70 16.48
CA VAL A 91 15.57 2.91 17.32
C VAL A 91 14.15 3.43 17.56
N LEU A 92 13.30 3.49 16.52
CA LEU A 92 11.91 3.95 16.65
C LEU A 92 11.05 3.00 17.49
N LEU A 93 11.33 1.69 17.49
CA LEU A 93 10.59 0.73 18.33
C LEU A 93 10.60 1.06 19.83
N PHE A 94 11.65 1.73 20.32
CA PHE A 94 11.73 2.15 21.72
C PHE A 94 10.92 3.41 22.04
N GLN A 95 10.42 4.11 21.02
CA GLN A 95 9.60 5.32 21.16
C GLN A 95 8.10 5.03 21.01
N LEU A 96 7.76 3.89 20.41
CA LEU A 96 6.38 3.48 20.17
C LEU A 96 5.76 2.84 21.40
N ARG A 97 4.44 2.98 21.52
CA ARG A 97 3.65 2.27 22.52
C ARG A 97 3.62 0.77 22.25
N TRP A 98 3.70 -0.01 23.32
CA TRP A 98 3.66 -1.47 23.20
C TRP A 98 2.32 -1.96 22.64
N GLU A 99 1.22 -1.30 23.01
CA GLU A 99 -0.13 -1.57 22.50
C GLU A 99 -0.21 -1.33 20.99
N ALA A 100 0.47 -0.29 20.48
CA ALA A 100 0.53 -0.02 19.06
C ALA A 100 1.26 -1.13 18.30
N ILE A 101 2.40 -1.59 18.82
CA ILE A 101 3.14 -2.72 18.25
C ILE A 101 2.27 -3.99 18.24
N LEU A 102 1.56 -4.28 19.33
CA LEU A 102 0.65 -5.43 19.41
C LEU A 102 -0.51 -5.32 18.41
N SER A 103 -1.00 -4.10 18.12
CA SER A 103 -2.06 -3.87 17.14
C SER A 103 -1.67 -4.31 15.72
N LEU A 104 -0.37 -4.41 15.42
CA LEU A 104 0.13 -4.88 14.11
C LEU A 104 0.02 -6.41 13.93
N SER A 105 -0.15 -7.16 15.02
CA SER A 105 -0.10 -8.63 15.01
C SER A 105 -1.10 -9.29 14.05
N PRO A 106 -2.38 -8.86 13.91
CA PRO A 106 -3.31 -9.51 13.00
C PRO A 106 -2.88 -9.33 11.53
N PHE A 107 -2.35 -8.16 11.19
CA PHE A 107 -1.89 -7.81 9.83
C PHE A 107 -0.60 -8.54 9.48
N PHE A 108 0.31 -8.67 10.46
CA PHE A 108 1.51 -9.47 10.32
C PHE A 108 1.17 -10.95 10.09
N LEU A 109 0.31 -11.54 10.93
CA LEU A 109 -0.11 -12.94 10.79
C LEU A 109 -0.79 -13.20 9.45
N LEU A 110 -1.69 -12.31 9.01
CA LEU A 110 -2.36 -12.42 7.71
C LEU A 110 -1.34 -12.42 6.56
N THR A 111 -0.38 -11.49 6.59
CA THR A 111 0.67 -11.39 5.56
C THR A 111 1.62 -12.60 5.59
N PHE A 112 1.93 -13.10 6.79
CA PHE A 112 2.76 -14.28 7.00
C PHE A 112 2.10 -15.53 6.41
N PHE A 113 0.86 -15.85 6.80
CA PHE A 113 0.12 -17.02 6.28
C PHE A 113 -0.29 -16.89 4.80
N TYR A 114 -0.30 -15.67 4.26
CA TYR A 114 -0.40 -15.47 2.81
C TYR A 114 0.81 -16.02 2.05
N SER A 115 2.01 -15.87 2.61
CA SER A 115 3.26 -16.29 1.96
C SER A 115 3.79 -17.65 2.41
N VAL A 116 3.50 -18.06 3.65
CA VAL A 116 4.01 -19.28 4.28
C VAL A 116 2.86 -20.30 4.41
N PRO A 117 3.09 -21.58 4.06
CA PRO A 117 2.05 -22.60 4.11
C PRO A 117 1.56 -22.82 5.54
N VAL A 118 0.25 -23.02 5.69
CA VAL A 118 -0.34 -23.31 7.00
C VAL A 118 -0.09 -24.78 7.31
N PHE A 119 0.81 -25.01 8.27
CA PHE A 119 1.21 -26.28 8.89
C PHE A 119 1.09 -27.53 7.98
N TYR A 120 -0.09 -28.14 7.95
CA TYR A 120 -0.34 -29.44 7.32
C TYR A 120 -0.69 -29.37 5.83
N THR A 121 -0.81 -28.18 5.26
CA THR A 121 -1.16 -27.99 3.85
C THR A 121 0.04 -27.49 3.05
N LYS A 122 0.30 -28.09 1.88
CA LYS A 122 1.30 -27.55 0.92
C LYS A 122 0.83 -26.27 0.22
N LYS A 123 -0.36 -25.75 0.57
CA LYS A 123 -1.00 -24.60 -0.07
C LYS A 123 -1.02 -23.42 0.91
N THR A 124 -0.54 -22.27 0.45
CA THR A 124 -0.66 -21.00 1.16
C THR A 124 -2.00 -20.34 0.84
N LEU A 125 -2.41 -19.31 1.61
CA LEU A 125 -3.62 -18.55 1.26
C LEU A 125 -3.52 -17.95 -0.14
N ARG A 126 -2.31 -17.66 -0.64
CA ARG A 126 -2.04 -17.14 -2.00
C ARG A 126 -2.63 -17.96 -3.16
N PHE A 127 -2.99 -19.23 -2.95
CA PHE A 127 -3.68 -20.03 -3.99
C PHE A 127 -5.20 -19.82 -4.03
N THR A 128 -5.75 -19.05 -3.09
CA THR A 128 -7.17 -18.71 -3.04
C THR A 128 -7.47 -17.59 -4.04
N PRO A 129 -8.44 -17.77 -4.97
CA PRO A 129 -8.80 -16.75 -5.95
C PRO A 129 -9.17 -15.42 -5.28
N GLY A 130 -8.64 -14.31 -5.79
CA GLY A 130 -8.98 -12.95 -5.34
C GLY A 130 -8.47 -12.53 -3.96
N ILE A 131 -7.96 -13.45 -3.12
CA ILE A 131 -7.58 -13.12 -1.73
C ILE A 131 -6.41 -12.14 -1.64
N LYS A 132 -5.54 -12.09 -2.66
CA LYS A 132 -4.41 -11.16 -2.75
C LYS A 132 -4.87 -9.72 -2.52
N LEU A 133 -5.96 -9.33 -3.17
CA LEU A 133 -6.52 -7.98 -3.07
C LEU A 133 -6.89 -7.64 -1.62
N PHE A 134 -7.63 -8.54 -0.98
CA PHE A 134 -8.11 -8.35 0.39
C PHE A 134 -6.97 -8.37 1.42
N VAL A 135 -5.98 -9.26 1.26
CA VAL A 135 -4.81 -9.31 2.15
C VAL A 135 -4.02 -7.99 2.09
N ILE A 136 -3.76 -7.47 0.89
CA ILE A 136 -3.07 -6.19 0.71
C ILE A 136 -3.89 -5.06 1.34
N ALA A 137 -5.17 -4.96 1.00
CA ALA A 137 -6.03 -3.88 1.46
C ALA A 137 -6.21 -3.86 2.98
N PHE A 138 -6.44 -5.03 3.59
CA PHE A 138 -6.58 -5.17 5.04
C PHE A 138 -5.29 -4.82 5.77
N SER A 139 -4.13 -5.26 5.25
CA SER A 139 -2.83 -4.95 5.85
C SER A 139 -2.49 -3.46 5.76
N TRP A 140 -2.72 -2.84 4.60
CA TRP A 140 -2.51 -1.39 4.41
C TRP A 140 -3.44 -0.57 5.28
N ALA A 141 -4.71 -0.92 5.37
CA ALA A 141 -5.66 -0.23 6.22
C ALA A 141 -5.27 -0.34 7.71
N GLY A 142 -4.86 -1.52 8.17
CA GLY A 142 -4.48 -1.74 9.57
C GLY A 142 -3.26 -0.93 9.99
N VAL A 143 -2.21 -1.00 9.17
CA VAL A 143 -0.95 -0.30 9.42
C VAL A 143 -1.10 1.21 9.32
N THR A 144 -1.99 1.72 8.45
CA THR A 144 -2.15 3.17 8.24
C THR A 144 -3.29 3.80 9.05
N VAL A 145 -4.11 3.00 9.74
CA VAL A 145 -5.23 3.50 10.56
C VAL A 145 -5.07 3.09 12.02
N PHE A 146 -5.11 1.79 12.34
CA PHE A 146 -5.11 1.36 13.74
C PHE A 146 -3.77 1.62 14.42
N PHE A 147 -2.67 1.25 13.76
CA PHE A 147 -1.33 1.43 14.34
C PHE A 147 -1.04 2.87 14.80
N PRO A 148 -1.14 3.91 13.94
CA PRO A 148 -0.84 5.28 14.36
C PRO A 148 -1.81 5.80 15.42
N LEU A 149 -3.10 5.44 15.35
CA LEU A 149 -4.09 5.91 16.33
C LEU A 149 -3.92 5.26 17.71
N VAL A 150 -3.60 3.97 17.76
CA VAL A 150 -3.30 3.29 19.03
C VAL A 150 -2.01 3.84 19.63
N ASP A 151 -1.02 4.20 18.81
CA ASP A 151 0.22 4.85 19.26
C ASP A 151 -0.04 6.24 19.86
N SER A 152 -0.92 7.04 19.23
CA SER A 152 -1.42 8.30 19.79
C SER A 152 -2.39 8.11 20.97
N GLY A 153 -2.72 6.88 21.34
CA GLY A 153 -3.55 6.55 22.51
C GLY A 153 -5.05 6.60 22.32
N TYR A 154 -5.52 6.66 21.07
CA TYR A 154 -6.93 6.51 20.75
C TYR A 154 -7.39 5.06 20.91
N SER A 155 -8.64 4.89 21.34
CA SER A 155 -9.31 3.59 21.37
C SER A 155 -9.90 3.24 20.01
N ILE A 156 -9.95 1.95 19.66
CA ILE A 156 -10.59 1.48 18.43
C ILE A 156 -12.10 1.48 18.64
N ASN A 157 -12.72 2.62 18.39
CA ASN A 157 -14.17 2.82 18.45
C ASN A 157 -14.82 2.60 17.07
N MET A 158 -16.14 2.83 16.97
CA MET A 158 -16.88 2.64 15.72
C MET A 158 -16.36 3.53 14.59
N GLU A 159 -16.03 4.79 14.88
CA GLU A 159 -15.53 5.75 13.88
C GLU A 159 -14.19 5.32 13.29
N VAL A 160 -13.25 4.90 14.16
CA VAL A 160 -11.96 4.33 13.75
C VAL A 160 -12.18 3.07 12.89
N GLY A 161 -13.16 2.24 13.25
CA GLY A 161 -13.58 1.09 12.45
C GLY A 161 -14.12 1.47 11.07
N MET A 162 -14.90 2.55 10.95
CA MET A 162 -15.38 3.04 9.66
C MET A 162 -14.23 3.60 8.81
N LEU A 163 -13.30 4.34 9.42
CA LEU A 163 -12.10 4.85 8.73
C LEU A 163 -11.25 3.70 8.19
N PHE A 164 -11.11 2.63 8.97
CA PHE A 164 -10.43 1.41 8.53
C PHE A 164 -11.13 0.76 7.32
N ILE A 165 -12.45 0.61 7.34
CA ILE A 165 -13.22 0.04 6.22
C ILE A 165 -13.08 0.93 4.98
N GLN A 166 -13.23 2.25 5.12
CA GLN A 166 -12.99 3.21 4.06
C GLN A 166 -11.60 3.00 3.44
N ARG A 167 -10.57 2.84 4.29
CA ARG A 167 -9.18 2.66 3.87
C ARG A 167 -8.97 1.36 3.10
N ILE A 168 -9.70 0.29 3.43
CA ILE A 168 -9.71 -0.95 2.65
C ILE A 168 -10.20 -0.66 1.23
N PHE A 169 -11.32 0.06 1.06
CA PHE A 169 -11.84 0.40 -0.27
C PHE A 169 -10.86 1.23 -1.10
N LEU A 170 -10.20 2.22 -0.49
CA LEU A 170 -9.11 2.97 -1.12
C LEU A 170 -7.98 2.04 -1.61
N ALA A 171 -7.48 1.18 -0.72
CA ALA A 171 -6.37 0.27 -1.03
C ALA A 171 -6.76 -0.77 -2.10
N MET A 172 -8.02 -1.24 -2.10
CA MET A 172 -8.53 -2.14 -3.14
C MET A 172 -8.57 -1.44 -4.51
N ALA A 173 -9.07 -0.20 -4.59
CA ALA A 173 -9.06 0.57 -5.82
C ALA A 173 -7.64 0.83 -6.34
N LEU A 174 -6.71 1.18 -5.45
CA LEU A 174 -5.29 1.37 -5.76
C LEU A 174 -4.62 0.12 -6.32
N THR A 175 -4.98 -1.07 -5.81
CA THR A 175 -4.29 -2.33 -6.15
C THR A 175 -4.60 -2.83 -7.58
N ILE A 176 -5.82 -2.57 -8.09
CA ILE A 176 -6.28 -3.11 -9.37
C ILE A 176 -5.39 -2.67 -10.57
N PRO A 177 -4.99 -1.40 -10.72
CA PRO A 177 -4.02 -0.97 -11.72
C PRO A 177 -2.71 -1.78 -11.74
N PHE A 178 -2.19 -2.15 -10.57
CA PHE A 178 -0.98 -2.98 -10.44
C PHE A 178 -1.25 -4.42 -10.91
N ASP A 179 -2.37 -5.01 -10.48
CA ASP A 179 -2.74 -6.35 -10.93
C ASP A 179 -2.96 -6.40 -12.45
N ILE A 180 -3.50 -5.35 -13.07
CA ILE A 180 -3.65 -5.24 -14.53
C ILE A 180 -2.27 -5.13 -15.22
N ARG A 181 -1.35 -4.34 -14.67
CA ARG A 181 0.03 -4.21 -15.19
C ARG A 181 0.76 -5.57 -15.16
N ASP A 182 0.56 -6.33 -14.08
CA ASP A 182 1.32 -7.54 -13.81
C ASP A 182 0.77 -8.79 -14.52
N LEU A 183 -0.35 -8.69 -15.24
CA LEU A 183 -0.94 -9.80 -16.03
C LEU A 183 0.04 -10.49 -16.99
N ASN A 184 1.06 -9.80 -17.48
CA ASN A 184 2.06 -10.37 -18.38
C ASN A 184 3.15 -11.19 -17.66
N TYR A 185 3.29 -11.03 -16.35
CA TYR A 185 4.35 -11.64 -15.54
C TYR A 185 3.79 -12.62 -14.49
N ASP A 186 2.56 -12.38 -14.03
CA ASP A 186 1.89 -13.18 -13.02
C ASP A 186 1.50 -14.57 -13.56
N LYS A 187 1.79 -15.60 -12.77
CA LYS A 187 1.35 -16.97 -13.07
C LYS A 187 -0.18 -17.03 -13.02
N ALA A 188 -0.79 -17.82 -13.92
CA ALA A 188 -2.25 -18.03 -13.94
C ALA A 188 -2.79 -18.60 -12.62
N SER A 189 -1.96 -19.32 -11.86
CA SER A 189 -2.33 -19.87 -10.55
C SER A 189 -2.55 -18.82 -9.46
N LEU A 190 -2.15 -17.55 -9.67
CA LEU A 190 -2.34 -16.47 -8.69
C LEU A 190 -3.79 -16.00 -8.62
N LYS A 191 -4.57 -16.19 -9.69
CA LYS A 191 -6.00 -15.88 -9.75
C LYS A 191 -6.32 -14.48 -9.22
N THR A 192 -5.60 -13.47 -9.71
CA THR A 192 -5.88 -12.06 -9.39
C THR A 192 -7.23 -11.64 -9.95
N ILE A 193 -7.80 -10.53 -9.46
CA ILE A 193 -9.10 -10.04 -9.94
C ILE A 193 -9.15 -9.89 -11.46
N PRO A 194 -8.21 -9.20 -12.14
CA PRO A 194 -8.26 -9.10 -13.61
C PRO A 194 -8.02 -10.44 -14.32
N GLN A 195 -7.37 -11.43 -13.70
CA GLN A 195 -7.28 -12.80 -14.25
C GLN A 195 -8.62 -13.56 -14.16
N LEU A 196 -9.43 -13.30 -13.13
CA LEU A 196 -10.70 -13.99 -12.88
C LEU A 196 -11.86 -13.42 -13.68
N ILE A 197 -12.02 -12.10 -13.68
CA ILE A 197 -13.20 -11.42 -14.26
C ILE A 197 -12.86 -10.60 -15.50
N GLY A 198 -11.59 -10.57 -15.91
CA GLY A 198 -11.10 -9.79 -17.04
C GLY A 198 -10.82 -8.33 -16.68
N VAL A 199 -10.03 -7.65 -17.53
CA VAL A 199 -9.57 -6.27 -17.30
C VAL A 199 -10.74 -5.29 -17.20
N LYS A 200 -11.74 -5.38 -18.08
CA LYS A 200 -12.89 -4.47 -18.10
C LYS A 200 -13.68 -4.51 -16.79
N ASN A 201 -14.02 -5.71 -16.32
CA ASN A 201 -14.80 -5.86 -15.08
C ASN A 201 -13.96 -5.53 -13.85
N ALA A 202 -12.66 -5.83 -13.86
CA ALA A 202 -11.75 -5.40 -12.79
C ALA A 202 -11.72 -3.88 -12.65
N LYS A 203 -11.68 -3.13 -13.76
CA LYS A 203 -11.78 -1.66 -13.72
C LYS A 203 -13.10 -1.16 -13.13
N LEU A 204 -14.22 -1.74 -13.56
CA LEU A 204 -15.54 -1.38 -13.05
C LEU A 204 -15.65 -1.64 -11.54
N LEU A 205 -15.14 -2.79 -11.09
CA LEU A 205 -15.08 -3.13 -9.67
C LEU A 205 -14.18 -2.15 -8.89
N GLY A 206 -13.03 -1.78 -9.43
CA GLY A 206 -12.16 -0.76 -8.83
C GLY A 206 -12.83 0.61 -8.74
N ALA A 207 -13.60 1.00 -9.77
CA ALA A 207 -14.32 2.25 -9.78
C ALA A 207 -15.44 2.22 -8.73
N ALA A 208 -16.12 1.09 -8.56
CA ALA A 208 -17.09 0.90 -7.48
C ALA A 208 -16.42 1.04 -6.10
N PHE A 209 -15.22 0.46 -5.89
CA PHE A 209 -14.47 0.67 -4.64
C PHE A 209 -14.10 2.13 -4.40
N ALA A 210 -13.66 2.87 -5.44
CA ALA A 210 -13.38 4.29 -5.33
C ALA A 210 -14.64 5.12 -5.01
N LEU A 211 -15.78 4.77 -5.59
CA LEU A 211 -17.07 5.40 -5.27
C LEU A 211 -17.49 5.14 -3.82
N VAL A 212 -17.33 3.92 -3.32
CA VAL A 212 -17.59 3.59 -1.91
C VAL A 212 -16.64 4.37 -0.99
N PHE A 213 -15.35 4.46 -1.32
CA PHE A 213 -14.37 5.26 -0.58
C PHE A 213 -14.82 6.73 -0.44
N MET A 214 -15.27 7.37 -1.53
CA MET A 214 -15.82 8.73 -1.49
C MET A 214 -17.16 8.78 -0.74
N GLY A 215 -17.97 7.72 -0.80
CA GLY A 215 -19.24 7.62 -0.10
C GLY A 215 -19.12 7.74 1.42
N PHE A 216 -18.03 7.24 2.01
CA PHE A 216 -17.77 7.37 3.45
C PHE A 216 -17.61 8.84 3.90
N GLU A 217 -17.21 9.74 3.02
CA GLU A 217 -17.03 11.15 3.36
C GLU A 217 -18.35 11.84 3.73
N PHE A 218 -19.47 11.36 3.17
CA PHE A 218 -20.79 11.88 3.56
C PHE A 218 -21.16 11.51 5.00
N TYR A 219 -20.66 10.37 5.48
CA TYR A 219 -20.83 9.96 6.87
C TYR A 219 -19.97 10.81 7.82
N PHE A 220 -18.68 11.01 7.49
CA PHE A 220 -17.76 11.75 8.35
C PHE A 220 -18.05 13.26 8.41
N TYR A 221 -18.35 13.89 7.26
CA TYR A 221 -18.39 15.34 7.16
C TYR A 221 -19.78 15.93 6.90
N GLN A 222 -20.84 15.11 6.92
CA GLN A 222 -22.24 15.57 6.84
C GLN A 222 -22.49 16.62 5.73
N PHE A 223 -21.99 16.35 4.51
CA PHE A 223 -22.10 17.23 3.32
C PHE A 223 -21.32 18.55 3.37
N GLN A 224 -20.37 18.73 4.29
CA GLN A 224 -19.45 19.86 4.28
C GLN A 224 -18.41 19.71 3.16
N LEU A 225 -18.76 20.18 1.95
CA LEU A 225 -17.99 19.94 0.71
C LEU A 225 -16.50 20.32 0.78
N HIS A 226 -16.15 21.37 1.53
CA HIS A 226 -14.76 21.82 1.65
C HIS A 226 -13.86 20.78 2.36
N LEU A 227 -14.39 20.06 3.35
CA LEU A 227 -13.66 19.01 4.08
C LEU A 227 -13.55 17.71 3.27
N MET A 228 -14.53 17.43 2.42
CA MET A 228 -14.58 16.21 1.61
C MET A 228 -13.75 16.32 0.32
N PHE A 229 -13.36 17.55 -0.08
CA PHE A 229 -12.73 17.83 -1.36
C PHE A 229 -11.45 17.00 -1.63
N PRO A 230 -10.52 16.84 -0.67
CA PRO A 230 -9.31 16.04 -0.88
C PRO A 230 -9.63 14.59 -1.27
N GLU A 231 -10.57 13.94 -0.59
CA GLU A 231 -10.98 12.56 -0.84
C GLU A 231 -11.73 12.40 -2.16
N PHE A 232 -12.55 13.39 -2.55
CA PHE A 232 -13.15 13.39 -3.89
C PHE A 232 -12.10 13.50 -5.00
N MET A 233 -11.08 14.35 -4.82
CA MET A 233 -9.96 14.44 -5.76
C MET A 233 -9.20 13.12 -5.84
N VAL A 234 -8.91 12.50 -4.71
CA VAL A 234 -8.27 11.18 -4.64
C VAL A 234 -9.12 10.11 -5.33
N GLY A 235 -10.42 10.03 -5.04
CA GLY A 235 -11.33 9.09 -5.68
C GLY A 235 -11.43 9.31 -7.20
N GLY A 236 -11.44 10.57 -7.64
CA GLY A 236 -11.35 10.92 -9.06
C GLY A 236 -10.05 10.45 -9.71
N MET A 237 -8.90 10.65 -9.05
CA MET A 237 -7.60 10.16 -9.52
C MET A 237 -7.55 8.63 -9.60
N LEU A 238 -8.18 7.92 -8.67
CA LEU A 238 -8.31 6.46 -8.71
C LEU A 238 -9.11 6.00 -9.92
N ILE A 239 -10.29 6.60 -10.15
CA ILE A 239 -11.14 6.27 -11.30
C ILE A 239 -10.41 6.55 -12.61
N MET A 240 -9.71 7.67 -12.71
CA MET A 240 -8.89 8.00 -13.89
C MET A 240 -7.75 7.01 -14.09
N SER A 241 -7.07 6.62 -13.03
CA SER A 241 -6.01 5.60 -13.06
C SER A 241 -6.52 4.25 -13.55
N LEU A 242 -7.69 3.83 -13.07
CA LEU A 242 -8.38 2.62 -13.54
C LEU A 242 -8.75 2.75 -15.02
N TYR A 243 -9.26 3.90 -15.46
CA TYR A 243 -9.60 4.14 -16.86
C TYR A 243 -8.39 4.00 -17.79
N PHE A 244 -7.22 4.53 -17.43
CA PHE A 244 -6.01 4.42 -18.26
C PHE A 244 -5.27 3.08 -18.14
N SER A 245 -5.48 2.33 -17.06
CA SER A 245 -4.83 1.04 -16.82
C SER A 245 -5.14 0.03 -17.91
N ASN A 246 -4.14 -0.64 -18.46
CA ASN A 246 -4.34 -1.69 -19.46
C ASN A 246 -3.17 -2.69 -19.43
N ARG A 247 -3.33 -3.83 -20.11
CA ARG A 247 -2.33 -4.92 -20.08
C ARG A 247 -0.96 -4.50 -20.61
N ASN A 248 -0.92 -3.56 -21.56
CA ASN A 248 0.31 -3.07 -22.19
C ASN A 248 0.65 -1.63 -21.76
N GLN A 249 0.14 -1.21 -20.60
CA GLN A 249 0.34 0.15 -20.10
C GLN A 249 1.82 0.46 -19.89
N ASN A 250 2.15 1.76 -19.92
CA ASN A 250 3.44 2.21 -19.46
C ASN A 250 3.61 1.82 -17.98
N LYS A 251 4.70 1.11 -17.66
CA LYS A 251 4.97 0.57 -16.33
C LYS A 251 5.04 1.64 -15.24
N TRP A 252 5.38 2.88 -15.60
CA TRP A 252 5.40 4.03 -14.68
C TRP A 252 4.00 4.53 -14.30
N LEU A 253 2.95 4.18 -15.04
CA LEU A 253 1.57 4.53 -14.68
C LEU A 253 1.25 3.95 -13.31
N ALA A 254 1.25 2.63 -13.15
CA ALA A 254 0.98 2.03 -11.85
C ALA A 254 2.10 2.30 -10.82
N SER A 255 3.37 2.14 -11.22
CA SER A 255 4.50 2.15 -10.27
C SER A 255 4.92 3.53 -9.74
N PHE A 256 4.39 4.61 -10.30
CA PHE A 256 4.71 5.97 -9.86
C PHE A 256 3.43 6.81 -9.74
N TRP A 257 2.62 6.91 -10.79
CA TRP A 257 1.44 7.76 -10.73
C TRP A 257 0.36 7.21 -9.80
N VAL A 258 -0.02 5.94 -9.96
CA VAL A 258 -1.05 5.33 -9.10
C VAL A 258 -0.54 5.15 -7.67
N GLU A 259 0.68 4.64 -7.50
CA GLU A 259 1.30 4.48 -6.18
C GLU A 259 1.49 5.81 -5.45
N GLY A 260 1.65 6.92 -6.17
CA GLY A 260 1.81 8.26 -5.61
C GLY A 260 0.51 8.96 -5.22
N ILE A 261 -0.67 8.43 -5.54
CA ILE A 261 -1.96 9.04 -5.18
C ILE A 261 -2.06 9.37 -3.68
N PRO A 262 -1.64 8.50 -2.74
CA PRO A 262 -1.72 8.83 -1.32
C PRO A 262 -0.76 9.95 -0.88
N ILE A 263 0.33 10.17 -1.62
CA ILE A 263 1.23 11.31 -1.39
C ILE A 263 0.51 12.59 -1.78
N ILE A 264 -0.19 12.58 -2.93
CA ILE A 264 -1.01 13.71 -3.36
C ILE A 264 -2.15 13.95 -2.36
N TRP A 265 -2.76 12.90 -1.82
CA TRP A 265 -3.79 13.03 -0.77
C TRP A 265 -3.28 13.82 0.43
N LEU A 266 -2.10 13.48 0.95
CA LEU A 266 -1.49 14.22 2.04
C LEU A 266 -1.24 15.68 1.65
N LEU A 267 -0.69 15.94 0.46
CA LEU A 267 -0.41 17.31 0.01
C LEU A 267 -1.69 18.16 -0.10
N LEU A 268 -2.81 17.57 -0.52
CA LEU A 268 -4.10 18.25 -0.60
C LEU A 268 -4.65 18.65 0.77
N LEU A 269 -4.32 17.93 1.84
CA LEU A 269 -4.73 18.26 3.21
C LEU A 269 -3.85 19.32 3.87
N LEU A 270 -2.65 19.56 3.34
CA LEU A 270 -1.69 20.52 3.90
C LEU A 270 -1.79 21.92 3.27
N ILE A 271 -2.65 22.09 2.26
CA ILE A 271 -2.90 23.36 1.55
C ILE A 271 -4.23 23.93 2.02
#